data_AF-A0A1F5PFH6-F1
#
_entry.id   AF-A0A1F5PFH6-F1
#
_cell.length_a   1.000
_cell.length_b   1.000
_cell.length_c   1.000
_cell.angle_alpha   90.00
_cell.angle_beta   90.00
_cell.angle_gamma   90.00
#
_symmetry.space_group_name_H-M   'P 1'
#
loop_
_entity.id
_entity.type
_entity.pdbx_description
1 polymer ?
#
loop_
_entity_poly.entity_id
_entity_poly.type
_entity_poly.pdbx_seq_one_letter_code
_entity_poly.pdbx_strand_id
1 'polypeptide(L)' 'MTELLHTELIEMRENVRRAVESLELCWRCQNVSECGKYILGNLVIVWLCEGCRNEVEPSEPPPRPYKKRKRPKQAW' A
#
# COMPACT_ATOMS: atom_id res chain seq x y z
N MET A 1 -32.10 -2.37 8.86
CA MET A 1 -31.38 -3.59 9.31
C MET A 1 -30.71 -4.29 8.13
N THR A 2 -31.39 -4.45 6.99
CA THR A 2 -30.84 -5.00 5.72
C THR A 2 -29.73 -4.16 5.09
N GLU A 3 -29.78 -2.83 5.19
CA GLU A 3 -28.75 -1.95 4.60
C GLU A 3 -27.40 -2.05 5.30
N LEU A 4 -27.38 -2.16 6.64
CA LEU A 4 -26.14 -2.34 7.41
C LEU A 4 -25.42 -3.64 7.02
N LEU A 5 -26.19 -4.73 6.88
CA LEU A 5 -25.70 -6.04 6.42
C LEU A 5 -25.12 -5.97 5.00
N HIS A 6 -25.71 -5.15 4.13
CA HIS A 6 -25.20 -4.96 2.77
C HIS A 6 -23.86 -4.22 2.75
N THR A 7 -23.72 -3.16 3.56
CA THR A 7 -22.46 -2.42 3.69
C THR A 7 -21.36 -3.30 4.27
N GLU A 8 -21.64 -4.05 5.34
CA GLU A 8 -20.69 -4.98 5.94
C GLU A 8 -20.21 -6.05 4.95
N LEU A 9 -21.12 -6.61 4.13
CA LEU A 9 -20.75 -7.58 3.09
C LEU A 9 -19.86 -6.98 2.00
N ILE A 10 -20.11 -5.72 1.62
CA ILE A 10 -19.24 -5.01 0.67
C ILE A 10 -17.85 -4.82 1.26
N GLU A 11 -17.75 -4.37 2.52
CA GLU A 11 -16.48 -4.19 3.20
C GLU A 11 -15.71 -5.51 3.33
N MET A 12 -16.38 -6.59 3.72
CA MET A 12 -15.78 -7.93 3.76
C MET A 12 -15.25 -8.35 2.38
N ARG A 13 -16.00 -8.12 1.31
CA ARG A 13 -15.57 -8.45 -0.06
C ARG A 13 -14.33 -7.66 -0.46
N GLU A 14 -14.29 -6.37 -0.18
CA GLU A 14 -13.12 -5.54 -0.51
C GLU A 14 -11.89 -5.92 0.32
N ASN A 15 -12.08 -6.29 1.59
CA ASN A 15 -11.00 -6.82 2.44
C ASN A 15 -10.40 -8.12 1.88
N VAL A 16 -11.25 -9.05 1.43
CA VAL A 16 -10.80 -10.29 0.79
C VAL A 16 -10.05 -10.01 -0.51
N ARG A 17 -10.56 -9.11 -1.37
CA ARG A 17 -9.89 -8.73 -2.62
C ARG A 17 -8.49 -8.20 -2.36
N ARG A 18 -8.34 -7.25 -1.43
CA ARG A 18 -7.03 -6.68 -1.05
C ARG A 18 -6.07 -7.74 -0.53
N ALA A 19 -6.56 -8.69 0.27
CA ALA A 19 -5.74 -9.79 0.78
C ALA A 19 -5.19 -10.64 -0.36
N VAL A 20 -6.06 -11.04 -1.30
CA VAL A 20 -5.68 -11.87 -2.46
C VAL A 20 -4.69 -11.13 -3.36
N GLU A 21 -4.97 -9.89 -3.73
CA GLU A 21 -4.10 -9.06 -4.57
C GLU A 21 -2.69 -8.91 -3.96
N SER A 22 -2.62 -8.73 -2.63
CA SER A 22 -1.35 -8.61 -1.92
C SER A 22 -0.57 -9.94 -1.92
N LEU A 23 -1.26 -11.06 -1.71
CA LEU A 23 -0.62 -12.38 -1.75
C LEU A 23 -0.14 -12.73 -3.17
N GLU A 24 -0.85 -12.30 -4.21
CA GLU A 24 -0.39 -12.45 -5.59
C GLU A 24 0.93 -11.69 -5.85
N LEU A 25 1.16 -10.56 -5.19
CA LEU A 25 2.44 -9.85 -5.28
C LEU A 25 3.59 -10.65 -4.65
N CYS A 26 3.44 -11.17 -3.43
CA CYS A 26 4.49 -12.04 -2.83
C CYS A 26 4.69 -13.33 -3.66
N TRP A 27 3.63 -13.86 -4.25
CA TRP A 27 3.76 -15.01 -5.16
C TRP A 27 4.58 -14.69 -6.40
N ARG A 28 4.38 -13.51 -7.02
CA ARG A 28 5.14 -13.08 -8.21
C ARG A 28 6.58 -12.74 -7.89
N CYS A 29 6.88 -12.18 -6.72
CA CYS A 29 8.23 -11.78 -6.35
C CYS A 29 9.14 -12.97 -5.95
N GLN A 30 8.56 -14.14 -5.68
CA GLN A 30 9.26 -15.41 -5.34
C GLN A 30 10.15 -15.35 -4.07
N ASN A 31 10.19 -14.23 -3.34
CA ASN A 31 10.96 -14.07 -2.10
C ASN A 31 10.16 -14.48 -0.86
N VAL A 32 9.47 -15.63 -0.92
CA VAL A 32 8.51 -16.06 0.12
C VAL A 32 9.18 -16.26 1.49
N SER A 33 10.46 -16.63 1.51
CA SER A 33 11.28 -16.77 2.72
C SER A 33 11.46 -15.47 3.51
N GLU A 34 11.28 -14.32 2.86
CA GLU A 34 11.40 -13.00 3.46
C GLU A 34 10.03 -12.37 3.78
N CYS A 35 8.92 -13.01 3.39
CA CYS A 35 7.58 -12.48 3.66
C CYS A 35 7.30 -12.57 5.18
N GLY A 36 6.94 -11.44 5.79
CA GLY A 36 6.64 -11.31 7.22
C GLY A 36 5.19 -10.88 7.47
N LYS A 37 4.68 -11.09 8.69
CA LYS A 37 3.28 -10.76 9.04
C LYS A 37 3.08 -9.26 9.03
N TYR A 38 2.12 -8.79 8.23
CA TYR A 38 1.76 -7.40 8.10
C TYR A 38 0.26 -7.20 8.21
N ILE A 39 -0.15 -6.05 8.75
CA ILE A 39 -1.55 -5.63 8.79
C ILE A 39 -1.69 -4.53 7.73
N LEU A 40 -2.42 -4.83 6.66
CA LEU A 40 -2.78 -3.86 5.64
C LEU A 40 -3.95 -3.02 6.11
N GLY A 41 -3.71 -1.70 6.21
CA GLY A 41 -4.65 -0.78 6.85
C GLY A 41 -4.90 -1.20 8.31
N ASN A 42 -6.16 -1.45 8.68
CA ASN A 42 -6.55 -1.77 10.06
C ASN A 42 -7.17 -3.16 10.26
N LEU A 43 -7.33 -3.96 9.19
CA LEU A 43 -8.25 -5.11 9.22
C LEU A 43 -7.70 -6.38 8.59
N VAL A 44 -6.77 -6.29 7.64
CA VAL A 44 -6.36 -7.44 6.83
C VAL A 44 -4.95 -7.87 7.18
N ILE A 45 -4.79 -9.10 7.66
CA ILE A 45 -3.48 -9.71 7.91
C ILE A 45 -2.99 -10.38 6.62
N VAL A 46 -1.80 -10.03 6.17
CA VAL A 46 -1.13 -10.64 4.99
C VAL A 46 0.33 -10.97 5.30
N TRP A 47 0.94 -11.80 4.45
CA TRP A 47 2.37 -12.06 4.46
C TRP A 47 3.03 -11.42 3.23
N LEU A 48 3.87 -10.41 3.49
CA LEU A 48 4.57 -9.63 2.45
C LEU A 48 6.04 -9.46 2.79
N CYS A 49 6.92 -9.51 1.78
CA CYS A 49 8.29 -9.05 1.90
C CYS A 49 8.32 -7.51 1.87
N GLU A 50 9.45 -6.89 2.23
CA GLU A 50 9.57 -5.43 2.30
C GLU A 50 9.30 -4.75 0.94
N GLY A 51 9.76 -5.35 -0.15
CA GLY A 51 9.51 -4.85 -1.51
C GLY A 51 8.02 -4.80 -1.85
N CYS A 52 7.32 -5.94 -1.72
CA CYS A 52 5.89 -6.01 -1.99
C CYS A 52 5.07 -5.17 -1.02
N ARG A 53 5.48 -5.03 0.24
CA ARG A 53 4.83 -4.14 1.21
C ARG A 53 4.84 -2.69 0.72
N ASN A 54 5.97 -2.19 0.23
CA ASN A 54 6.09 -0.81 -0.25
C ASN A 54 5.26 -0.54 -1.52
N GLU A 55 4.95 -1.58 -2.31
CA GLU A 55 4.04 -1.45 -3.46
C GLU A 55 2.58 -1.32 -3.04
N VAL A 56 2.16 -2.07 -2.01
CA VAL A 56 0.76 -2.07 -1.54
C VAL A 56 0.46 -0.84 -0.66
N GLU A 57 1.39 -0.46 0.20
CA GLU A 57 1.24 0.67 1.11
C GLU A 57 2.53 1.48 1.14
N PRO A 58 2.70 2.44 0.20
CA PRO A 58 3.87 3.29 0.15
C PRO A 58 4.01 4.06 1.47
N SER A 59 5.15 3.89 2.13
CA SER A 59 5.43 4.46 3.45
C SER A 59 5.53 6.00 3.44
N GLU A 60 5.67 6.63 2.27
CA GLU A 60 5.61 8.09 2.09
C GLU A 60 4.95 8.45 0.74
N PRO A 61 4.19 9.56 0.64
CA PRO A 61 3.91 10.16 -0.65
C PRO A 61 5.24 10.55 -1.31
N PRO A 62 5.41 10.36 -2.63
CA PRO A 62 6.67 10.67 -3.30
C PRO A 62 7.08 12.11 -2.97
N PRO A 63 8.36 12.38 -2.65
CA PRO A 63 8.80 13.72 -2.30
C PRO A 63 8.37 14.67 -3.41
N ARG A 64 7.59 15.70 -3.06
CA ARG A 64 7.16 16.74 -4.02
C ARG A 64 8.41 17.25 -4.72
N PRO A 65 8.41 17.39 -6.07
CA PRO A 65 9.60 17.84 -6.77
C PRO A 65 10.06 19.18 -6.19
N TYR A 66 11.28 19.20 -5.65
CA TYR A 66 11.88 20.36 -5.03
C TYR A 66 12.02 21.46 -6.10
N LYS A 67 11.09 22.43 -6.11
CA LYS A 67 11.20 23.60 -6.98
C LYS A 67 12.43 24.40 -6.52
N LYS A 68 13.57 24.22 -7.18
CA LYS A 68 14.75 25.08 -7.01
C LYS A 68 14.30 26.53 -7.25
N ARG A 69 14.16 27.32 -6.17
CA ARG A 69 14.00 28.77 -6.28
C ARG A 69 15.23 29.30 -7.01
N LYS A 70 15.05 29.81 -8.22
CA LYS A 70 16.12 30.51 -8.96
C LYS A 70 16.55 31.69 -8.09
N ARG A 71 17.80 31.70 -7.62
CA ARG A 71 18.39 32.90 -7.01
C ARG A 71 18.38 34.01 -8.07
N PRO A 72 17.88 35.22 -7.78
CA PRO A 72 18.05 36.34 -8.70
C PRO A 72 19.55 36.59 -8.88
N LYS A 73 19.99 36.66 -10.14
CA LYS A 73 21.37 36.99 -10.49
C LYS A 73 21.63 38.42 -10.01
N GLN A 74 22.62 38.62 -9.15
CA GLN A 74 23.15 39.95 -8.88
C GLN A 74 23.83 40.45 -10.15
N ALA A 75 23.36 41.59 -10.66
CA ALA A 75 24.02 42.32 -11.73
C ALA A 75 25.25 43.01 -11.15
N TRP A 76 26.40 42.82 -11.81
CA TRP A 76 27.58 43.68 -11.69
C TRP A 76 27.59 44.60 -12.89
#